data_AF-A0A132AIC5-F1
#
_entry.id   AF-A0A132AIC5-F1
#
_cell.length_a   1.000
_cell.length_b   1.000
_cell.length_c   1.000
_cell.angle_alpha   90.00
_cell.angle_beta   90.00
_cell.angle_gamma   90.00
#
_symmetry.space_group_name_H-M   'P 1'
#
loop_
_entity.id
_entity.type
_entity.pdbx_description
1 polymer ?
#
loop_
_entity_poly.entity_id
_entity_poly.type
_entity_poly.pdbx_seq_one_letter_code
_entity_poly.pdbx_strand_id
1 'polypeptide(L)'
;MFEIIITEKSYIKKLERLLEFKQNCTVLQTFLSQYNFKILFGNSQKLFTINQELYDEFRKSFQRDCFMTSIFDTLTSYLQYRFEPYIDYIRGQNSRDEILADRNLSLALPNEIKQMQSLFIAPMQRITRYPLLLKSILERLNKIQIQTETESFEWKRLHQRIKKCYETAKQFSIHCDQSIRKLIELEKLIEFRKCLINPKTERLVDSRRELIQQIEIKILKLIRLKNNEDREEFREIKIRNPTLILFTDRLMLASCIKTKNSGCTSDVALFQKQGSCCNFSKKIEVNQLVRRYELIECEQLDRVELCKEEPSVTTPNCNDSFVENGLNNYLNIFNEEQSAIVSRQRRLFWIKEF
;
A
#
# COMPACT_ATOMS: atom_id res chain seq x y z
N MET A 1 4.40 -19.21 25.56
CA MET A 1 3.75 -18.19 26.42
C MET A 1 4.76 -17.22 27.02
N PHE A 2 5.74 -17.67 27.82
CA PHE A 2 6.81 -16.82 28.37
C PHE A 2 7.51 -15.91 27.35
N GLU A 3 7.77 -16.43 26.16
CA GLU A 3 8.37 -15.66 25.06
C GLU A 3 7.59 -14.38 24.74
N ILE A 4 6.25 -14.38 24.83
CA ILE A 4 5.43 -13.18 24.57
C ILE A 4 5.84 -12.04 25.52
N ILE A 5 6.02 -12.34 26.80
CA ILE A 5 6.36 -11.34 27.84
C ILE A 5 7.79 -10.87 27.72
N ILE A 6 8.73 -11.81 27.52
CA ILE A 6 10.15 -11.48 27.40
C ILE A 6 10.36 -10.58 26.17
N THR A 7 9.70 -10.92 25.06
CA THR A 7 9.76 -10.11 23.83
C THR A 7 9.02 -8.78 23.98
N GLU A 8 7.93 -8.70 24.77
CA GLU A 8 7.27 -7.43 25.08
C GLU A 8 8.18 -6.50 25.90
N LYS A 9 8.79 -7.01 26.98
CA LYS A 9 9.77 -6.26 27.78
C LYS A 9 10.91 -5.74 26.91
N SER A 10 11.41 -6.58 26.02
CA SER A 10 12.50 -6.23 25.11
C SER A 10 12.08 -5.17 24.10
N TYR A 11 10.82 -5.19 23.65
CA TYR A 11 10.26 -4.17 22.77
C TYR A 11 10.10 -2.83 23.49
N ILE A 12 9.57 -2.82 24.71
CA ILE A 12 9.49 -1.62 25.55
C ILE A 12 10.86 -0.97 25.72
N LYS A 13 11.90 -1.75 26.03
CA LYS A 13 13.27 -1.21 26.13
C LYS A 13 13.76 -0.54 24.85
N LYS A 14 13.34 -1.02 23.68
CA LYS A 14 13.65 -0.36 22.40
C LYS A 14 12.92 0.97 22.26
N LEU A 15 11.66 1.03 22.66
CA LEU A 15 10.87 2.28 22.66
C LEU A 15 11.43 3.28 23.67
N GLU A 16 11.81 2.83 24.86
CA GLU A 16 12.46 3.62 25.90
C GLU A 16 13.75 4.26 25.37
N ARG A 17 14.64 3.47 24.77
CA ARG A 17 15.86 3.98 24.13
C ARG A 17 15.60 5.00 23.04
N LEU A 18 14.52 4.85 22.28
CA LEU A 18 14.10 5.83 21.28
C LEU A 18 13.66 7.15 21.92
N LEU A 19 12.99 7.11 23.08
CA LEU A 19 12.64 8.30 23.86
C LEU A 19 13.88 8.94 24.51
N GLU A 20 14.85 8.15 24.96
CA GLU A 20 16.14 8.65 25.44
C GLU A 20 16.89 9.41 24.33
N PHE A 21 16.91 8.89 23.10
CA PHE A 21 17.49 9.61 21.96
C PHE A 21 16.83 10.98 21.73
N LYS A 22 15.50 11.04 21.87
CA LYS A 22 14.74 12.29 21.76
C LYS A 22 15.13 13.31 22.85
N GLN A 23 15.42 12.85 24.06
CA GLN A 23 15.74 13.74 25.19
C GLN A 23 17.22 14.14 25.21
N ASN A 24 18.13 13.21 24.93
CA ASN A 24 19.54 13.34 25.23
C ASN A 24 20.41 13.71 24.02
N CYS A 25 19.92 13.55 22.79
CA CYS A 25 20.73 13.84 21.61
C CYS A 25 20.62 15.31 21.20
N THR A 26 21.37 16.17 21.92
CA THR A 26 21.50 17.61 21.62
C THR A 26 22.00 17.86 20.19
N VAL A 27 22.84 16.97 19.66
CA VAL A 27 23.34 17.04 18.28
C VAL A 27 22.19 16.93 17.26
N LEU A 28 21.18 16.08 17.50
CA LEU A 28 20.01 16.03 16.61
C LEU A 28 19.23 17.35 16.63
N GLN A 29 19.15 18.01 17.76
CA GLN A 29 18.47 19.31 17.89
C GLN A 29 19.23 20.45 17.19
N THR A 30 20.56 20.34 17.06
CA THR A 30 21.35 21.32 16.30
C THR A 30 21.30 21.10 14.79
N PHE A 31 21.18 19.85 14.33
CA PHE A 31 21.14 19.52 12.89
C PHE A 31 19.73 19.59 12.30
N LEU A 32 18.68 19.34 13.10
CA LEU A 32 17.30 19.28 12.62
C LEU A 32 16.50 20.50 13.05
N SER A 33 15.67 21.00 12.14
CA SER A 33 14.63 21.97 12.51
C SER A 33 13.65 21.36 13.51
N GLN A 34 12.98 22.21 14.31
CA GLN A 34 11.95 21.75 15.25
C GLN A 34 10.84 20.94 14.55
N TYR A 35 10.56 21.24 13.28
CA TYR A 35 9.58 20.50 12.47
C TYR A 35 10.08 19.09 12.13
N ASN A 36 11.29 18.97 11.57
CA ASN A 36 11.88 17.66 11.24
C ASN A 36 12.10 16.81 12.49
N PHE A 37 12.47 17.44 13.61
CA PHE A 37 12.59 16.76 14.89
C PHE A 37 11.25 16.17 15.37
N LYS A 38 10.14 16.91 15.22
CA LYS A 38 8.79 16.41 15.54
C LYS A 38 8.38 15.25 14.62
N ILE A 39 8.66 15.33 13.32
CA ILE A 39 8.40 14.24 12.36
C ILE A 39 9.21 12.99 12.73
N LEU A 40 10.52 13.17 12.99
CA LEU A 40 11.46 12.09 13.25
C LEU A 40 10.97 11.20 14.40
N PHE A 41 10.55 11.78 15.53
CA PHE A 41 10.10 11.00 16.67
C PHE A 41 8.58 10.71 16.66
N GLY A 42 7.80 11.47 15.89
CA GLY A 42 6.36 11.29 15.76
C GLY A 42 5.65 11.10 17.10
N ASN A 43 4.69 10.16 17.14
CA ASN A 43 3.94 9.83 18.34
C ASN A 43 4.55 8.67 19.16
N SER A 44 5.89 8.58 19.20
CA SER A 44 6.58 7.48 19.90
C SER A 44 6.29 7.41 21.41
N GLN A 45 5.99 8.54 22.06
CA GLN A 45 5.63 8.57 23.48
C GLN A 45 4.32 7.84 23.76
N LYS A 46 3.29 8.09 22.95
CA LYS A 46 1.99 7.41 23.09
C LYS A 46 2.16 5.91 22.83
N LEU A 47 2.99 5.56 21.84
CA LEU A 47 3.30 4.17 21.53
C LEU A 47 4.00 3.45 22.69
N PHE A 48 5.00 4.09 23.31
CA PHE A 48 5.63 3.57 24.53
C PHE A 48 4.61 3.36 25.64
N THR A 49 3.78 4.37 25.91
CA THR A 49 2.80 4.34 27.01
C THR A 49 1.84 3.17 26.88
N ILE A 50 1.23 2.97 25.72
CA ILE A 50 0.27 1.87 25.54
C ILE A 50 0.91 0.48 25.65
N ASN A 51 2.17 0.32 25.22
CA ASN A 51 2.86 -0.97 25.29
C ASN A 51 3.38 -1.23 26.70
N GLN A 52 3.79 -0.19 27.42
CA GLN A 52 4.12 -0.26 28.84
C GLN A 52 2.90 -0.72 29.65
N GLU A 53 1.73 -0.12 29.42
CA GLU A 53 0.46 -0.56 30.04
C GLU A 53 0.19 -2.06 29.78
N LEU A 54 0.34 -2.50 28.52
CA LEU A 54 0.16 -3.91 28.15
C LEU A 54 1.10 -4.83 28.92
N TYR A 55 2.38 -4.46 29.01
CA TYR A 55 3.37 -5.26 29.72
C TYR A 55 3.12 -5.31 31.23
N ASP A 56 2.69 -4.21 31.83
CA ASP A 56 2.35 -4.17 33.24
C ASP A 56 1.14 -5.07 33.54
N GLU A 57 0.14 -5.13 32.65
CA GLU A 57 -0.94 -6.10 32.75
C GLU A 57 -0.46 -7.55 32.58
N PHE A 58 0.48 -7.82 31.66
CA PHE A 58 1.10 -9.14 31.55
C PHE A 58 1.85 -9.54 32.83
N ARG A 59 2.56 -8.61 33.47
CA ARG A 59 3.25 -8.87 34.75
C ARG A 59 2.26 -9.16 35.86
N LYS A 60 1.17 -8.40 35.97
CA LYS A 60 0.10 -8.64 36.96
C LYS A 60 -0.56 -10.01 36.73
N SER A 61 -0.83 -10.37 35.48
CA SER A 61 -1.34 -11.69 35.11
C SER A 61 -0.38 -12.80 35.57
N PHE A 62 0.94 -12.62 35.38
CA PHE A 62 1.95 -13.60 35.80
C PHE A 62 2.02 -13.81 37.30
N GLN A 63 1.87 -12.73 38.07
CA GLN A 63 1.88 -12.80 39.52
C GLN A 63 0.65 -13.52 40.07
N ARG A 64 -0.48 -13.50 39.34
CA ARG A 64 -1.73 -14.16 39.76
C ARG A 64 -1.82 -15.61 39.29
N ASP A 65 -1.39 -15.90 38.06
CA ASP A 65 -1.51 -17.21 37.42
C ASP A 65 -0.20 -17.54 36.67
N CYS A 66 0.53 -18.53 37.16
CA CYS A 66 1.77 -18.97 36.51
C CYS A 66 1.54 -19.64 35.15
N PHE A 67 0.33 -20.12 34.87
CA PHE A 67 -0.05 -20.71 33.58
C PHE A 67 -0.48 -19.67 32.55
N MET A 68 -0.63 -18.41 32.95
CA MET A 68 -0.75 -17.26 32.05
C MET A 68 -1.93 -17.32 31.10
N THR A 69 -3.03 -17.95 31.53
CA THR A 69 -4.17 -18.18 30.64
C THR A 69 -4.93 -16.89 30.32
N SER A 70 -4.95 -15.92 31.23
CA SER A 70 -5.61 -14.62 31.06
C SER A 70 -4.81 -13.60 30.22
N ILE A 71 -3.56 -13.91 29.87
CA ILE A 71 -2.74 -13.04 29.02
C ILE A 71 -3.35 -12.87 27.62
N PHE A 72 -4.01 -13.92 27.11
CA PHE A 72 -4.62 -13.91 25.79
C PHE A 72 -5.86 -13.02 25.74
N ASP A 73 -6.65 -12.98 26.82
CA ASP A 73 -7.79 -12.07 26.95
C ASP A 73 -7.30 -10.60 26.99
N THR A 74 -6.24 -10.35 27.76
CA THR A 74 -5.58 -9.03 27.85
C THR A 74 -5.03 -8.57 26.50
N LEU A 75 -4.28 -9.43 25.82
CA LEU A 75 -3.70 -9.14 24.51
C LEU A 75 -4.80 -8.96 23.45
N THR A 76 -5.86 -9.77 23.49
CA THR A 76 -7.01 -9.61 22.58
C THR A 76 -7.64 -8.23 22.75
N SER A 77 -7.91 -7.81 24.00
CA SER A 77 -8.46 -6.48 24.27
C SER A 77 -7.54 -5.37 23.76
N TYR A 78 -6.24 -5.44 24.06
CA TYR A 78 -5.25 -4.50 23.57
C TYR A 78 -5.28 -4.37 22.04
N LEU A 79 -5.22 -5.51 21.34
CA LEU A 79 -5.20 -5.56 19.88
C LEU A 79 -6.53 -5.11 19.25
N GLN A 80 -7.65 -5.15 19.97
CA GLN A 80 -8.93 -4.64 19.44
C GLN A 80 -9.03 -3.11 19.50
N TYR A 81 -8.48 -2.49 20.56
CA TYR A 81 -8.76 -1.09 20.87
C TYR A 81 -7.57 -0.14 20.68
N ARG A 82 -6.34 -0.65 20.51
CA ARG A 82 -5.11 0.18 20.50
C ARG A 82 -4.44 0.28 19.13
N PHE A 83 -5.23 0.45 18.07
CA PHE A 83 -4.76 0.60 16.69
C PHE A 83 -4.18 1.98 16.36
N GLU A 84 -4.92 3.03 16.69
CA GLU A 84 -4.62 4.41 16.26
C GLU A 84 -3.18 4.85 16.55
N PRO A 85 -2.57 4.57 17.72
CA PRO A 85 -1.20 5.01 18.00
C PRO A 85 -0.16 4.41 17.05
N TYR A 86 -0.39 3.21 16.51
CA TYR A 86 0.48 2.62 15.49
C TYR A 86 0.27 3.27 14.12
N ILE A 87 -0.98 3.57 13.75
CA ILE A 87 -1.29 4.26 12.50
C ILE A 87 -0.67 5.66 12.49
N ASP A 88 -0.84 6.41 13.58
CA ASP A 88 -0.22 7.72 13.76
C ASP A 88 1.31 7.67 13.67
N TYR A 89 1.90 6.60 14.19
CA TYR A 89 3.35 6.40 14.13
C TYR A 89 3.85 6.13 12.69
N ILE A 90 3.08 5.37 11.91
CA ILE A 90 3.36 5.03 10.51
C ILE A 90 3.17 6.23 9.59
N ARG A 91 2.20 7.11 9.85
CA ARG A 91 1.90 8.28 8.99
C ARG A 91 3.12 9.13 8.64
N GLY A 92 4.08 9.25 9.56
CA GLY A 92 5.31 10.01 9.35
C GLY A 92 6.50 9.17 8.86
N GLN A 93 6.31 7.90 8.49
CA GLN A 93 7.41 6.97 8.21
C GLN A 93 8.27 7.41 7.01
N ASN A 94 7.65 7.81 5.89
CA ASN A 94 8.41 8.18 4.69
C ASN A 94 9.22 9.46 4.90
N SER A 95 8.59 10.50 5.47
CA SER A 95 9.31 11.72 5.86
C SER A 95 10.40 11.46 6.92
N ARG A 96 10.20 10.50 7.82
CA ARG A 96 11.22 10.07 8.78
C ARG A 96 12.40 9.39 8.07
N ASP A 97 12.12 8.51 7.13
CA ASP A 97 13.14 7.79 6.36
C ASP A 97 13.95 8.75 5.48
N GLU A 98 13.33 9.77 4.90
CA GLU A 98 14.02 10.88 4.21
C GLU A 98 14.97 11.65 5.13
N ILE A 99 14.52 12.02 6.33
CA ILE A 99 15.36 12.71 7.32
C ILE A 99 16.56 11.83 7.71
N LEU A 100 16.33 10.53 7.93
CA LEU A 100 17.39 9.59 8.29
C LEU A 100 18.35 9.29 7.12
N ALA A 101 17.93 9.52 5.88
CA ALA A 101 18.76 9.37 4.68
C ALA A 101 19.59 10.63 4.36
N ASP A 102 19.42 11.73 5.09
CA ASP A 102 20.23 12.93 4.93
C ASP A 102 21.72 12.60 5.15
N ARG A 103 22.53 12.90 4.13
CA ARG A 103 23.97 12.62 4.14
C ARG A 103 24.70 13.41 5.23
N ASN A 104 24.32 14.67 5.46
CA ASN A 104 24.97 15.50 6.46
C ASN A 104 24.72 14.95 7.87
N LEU A 105 23.48 14.51 8.11
CA LEU A 105 23.10 13.87 9.36
C LEU A 105 23.80 12.52 9.55
N SER A 106 23.86 11.72 8.49
CA SER A 106 24.50 10.40 8.48
C SER A 106 26.02 10.47 8.69
N LEU A 107 26.68 11.53 8.21
CA LEU A 107 28.10 11.78 8.43
C LEU A 107 28.38 12.29 9.84
N ALA A 108 27.48 13.10 10.41
CA ALA A 108 27.64 13.65 11.75
C ALA A 108 27.38 12.59 12.85
N LEU A 109 26.43 11.68 12.64
CA LEU A 109 25.94 10.73 13.63
C LEU A 109 25.76 9.30 13.06
N PRO A 110 26.80 8.68 12.47
CA PRO A 110 26.64 7.44 11.71
C PRO A 110 26.16 6.25 12.55
N ASN A 111 26.57 6.17 13.82
CA ASN A 111 26.20 5.07 14.70
C ASN A 111 24.80 5.25 15.28
N GLU A 112 24.46 6.47 15.68
CA GLU A 112 23.17 6.85 16.23
C GLU A 112 22.08 6.72 15.16
N ILE A 113 22.36 7.10 13.90
CA ILE A 113 21.42 6.95 12.78
C ILE A 113 21.09 5.48 12.53
N LYS A 114 22.10 4.60 12.45
CA LYS A 114 21.87 3.15 12.30
C LYS A 114 21.06 2.57 13.46
N GLN A 115 21.38 2.97 14.69
CA GLN A 115 20.63 2.54 15.87
C GLN A 115 19.19 3.03 15.79
N MET A 116 18.97 4.31 15.51
CA MET A 116 17.64 4.91 15.39
C MET A 116 16.82 4.24 14.28
N GLN A 117 17.37 4.00 13.09
CA GLN A 117 16.71 3.24 12.03
C GLN A 117 16.22 1.87 12.52
N SER A 118 17.08 1.13 13.25
CA SER A 118 16.72 -0.17 13.82
C SER A 118 15.65 -0.09 14.93
N LEU A 119 15.59 1.02 15.66
CA LEU A 119 14.58 1.27 16.69
C LEU A 119 13.25 1.71 16.05
N PHE A 120 13.30 2.54 15.01
CA PHE A 120 12.11 3.07 14.35
C PHE A 120 11.31 2.02 13.58
N ILE A 121 11.95 0.96 13.08
CA ILE A 121 11.27 -0.18 12.45
C ILE A 121 10.65 -1.14 13.48
N ALA A 122 11.09 -1.09 14.75
CA ALA A 122 10.71 -2.06 15.77
C ALA A 122 9.19 -2.16 16.02
N PRO A 123 8.40 -1.05 16.01
CA PRO A 123 6.95 -1.12 16.11
C PRO A 123 6.32 -1.99 15.03
N MET A 124 6.70 -1.79 13.76
CA MET A 124 6.16 -2.55 12.63
C MET A 124 6.54 -4.03 12.72
N GLN A 125 7.76 -4.30 13.17
CA GLN A 125 8.19 -5.67 13.47
C GLN A 125 7.40 -6.28 14.62
N ARG A 126 7.00 -5.50 15.64
CA ARG A 126 6.23 -6.03 16.77
C ARG A 126 4.83 -6.47 16.34
N ILE A 127 4.15 -5.65 15.53
CA ILE A 127 2.82 -5.96 14.99
C ILE A 127 2.81 -7.32 14.29
N THR A 128 3.77 -7.54 13.40
CA THR A 128 3.87 -8.77 12.61
C THR A 128 4.28 -10.00 13.44
N ARG A 129 4.90 -9.80 14.60
CA ARG A 129 5.30 -10.91 15.48
C ARG A 129 4.17 -11.51 16.31
N TYR A 130 3.16 -10.73 16.71
CA TYR A 130 2.03 -11.26 17.49
C TYR A 130 1.35 -12.49 16.85
N PRO A 131 0.92 -12.46 15.57
CA PRO A 131 0.29 -13.62 14.96
C PRO A 131 1.24 -14.81 14.85
N LEU A 132 2.55 -14.60 14.64
CA LEU A 132 3.54 -15.68 14.57
C LEU A 132 3.71 -16.39 15.92
N LEU A 133 3.81 -15.62 17.01
CA LEU A 133 3.93 -16.16 18.37
C LEU A 133 2.67 -16.92 18.78
N LEU A 134 1.48 -16.41 18.42
CA LEU A 134 0.21 -17.07 18.75
C LEU A 134 -0.02 -18.33 17.90
N LYS A 135 0.39 -18.30 16.62
CA LYS A 135 0.35 -19.47 15.73
C LYS A 135 1.21 -20.61 16.27
N SER A 136 2.44 -20.33 16.70
CA SER A 136 3.33 -21.37 17.25
C SER A 136 2.77 -22.01 18.51
N ILE A 137 2.06 -21.23 19.35
CA ILE A 137 1.37 -21.74 20.53
C ILE A 137 0.20 -22.65 20.12
N LEU A 138 -0.65 -22.22 19.18
CA LEU A 138 -1.76 -23.04 18.68
C LEU A 138 -1.30 -24.35 18.07
N GLU A 139 -0.25 -24.33 17.25
CA GLU A 139 0.33 -25.53 16.65
C GLU A 139 0.84 -26.50 17.72
N ARG A 140 1.48 -25.98 18.78
CA ARG A 140 1.97 -26.80 19.89
C ARG A 140 0.83 -27.39 20.71
N LEU A 141 -0.25 -26.62 20.94
CA LEU A 141 -1.45 -27.13 21.60
C LEU A 141 -2.08 -28.25 20.78
N ASN A 142 -2.32 -28.05 19.49
CA ASN A 142 -2.90 -29.10 18.63
C ASN A 142 -2.09 -30.40 18.67
N LYS A 143 -0.76 -30.31 18.65
CA LYS A 143 0.12 -31.50 18.78
C LYS A 143 -0.07 -32.23 20.09
N ILE A 144 -0.14 -31.50 21.21
CA ILE A 144 -0.37 -32.10 22.53
C ILE A 144 -1.75 -32.76 22.60
N GLN A 145 -2.78 -32.10 22.07
CA GLN A 145 -4.15 -32.65 22.05
C GLN A 145 -4.21 -33.99 21.31
N ILE A 146 -3.54 -34.10 20.15
CA ILE A 146 -3.47 -35.35 19.38
C ILE A 146 -2.71 -36.45 20.15
N GLN A 147 -1.60 -36.10 20.81
CA GLN A 147 -0.76 -37.08 21.52
C GLN A 147 -1.38 -37.61 22.82
N THR A 148 -2.21 -36.82 23.47
CA THR A 148 -2.70 -37.11 24.83
C THR A 148 -4.21 -37.36 24.88
N GLU A 149 -4.89 -37.32 23.72
CA GLU A 149 -6.36 -37.38 23.59
C GLU A 149 -7.10 -36.44 24.57
N THR A 150 -6.42 -35.36 25.00
CA THR A 150 -6.90 -34.50 26.08
C THR A 150 -7.91 -33.51 25.54
N GLU A 151 -9.17 -33.70 25.93
CA GLU A 151 -10.30 -32.88 25.51
C GLU A 151 -11.09 -32.27 26.68
N SER A 152 -10.41 -31.98 27.80
CA SER A 152 -11.04 -31.38 28.97
C SER A 152 -11.67 -30.02 28.65
N PHE A 153 -12.67 -29.63 29.44
CA PHE A 153 -13.33 -28.33 29.30
C PHE A 153 -12.34 -27.16 29.37
N GLU A 154 -11.39 -27.20 30.30
CA GLU A 154 -10.35 -26.16 30.44
C GLU A 154 -9.41 -26.10 29.24
N TRP A 155 -9.09 -27.25 28.63
CA TRP A 155 -8.31 -27.31 27.40
C TRP A 155 -9.02 -26.61 26.24
N LYS A 156 -10.30 -26.96 26.02
CA LYS A 156 -11.14 -26.35 24.99
C LYS A 156 -11.26 -24.83 25.20
N ARG A 157 -11.43 -24.40 26.45
CA ARG A 157 -11.50 -22.97 26.82
C ARG A 157 -10.20 -22.22 26.53
N LEU A 158 -9.05 -22.80 26.90
CA LEU A 158 -7.73 -22.21 26.61
C LEU A 158 -7.49 -22.13 25.10
N HIS A 159 -7.80 -23.19 24.36
CA HIS A 159 -7.66 -23.24 22.91
C HIS A 159 -8.47 -22.14 22.24
N GLN A 160 -9.74 -21.97 22.62
CA GLN A 160 -10.62 -20.92 22.11
C GLN A 160 -10.06 -19.51 22.39
N ARG A 161 -9.56 -19.25 23.61
CA ARG A 161 -8.94 -17.96 23.96
C ARG A 161 -7.76 -17.63 23.06
N ILE A 162 -6.88 -18.59 22.85
CA ILE A 162 -5.67 -18.39 22.02
C ILE A 162 -6.06 -18.22 20.56
N LYS A 163 -7.04 -19.00 20.07
CA LYS A 163 -7.55 -18.88 18.69
C LYS A 163 -8.14 -17.50 18.44
N LYS A 164 -8.99 -17.01 19.34
CA LYS A 164 -9.56 -15.65 19.27
C LYS A 164 -8.45 -14.58 19.27
N CYS A 165 -7.46 -14.73 20.15
CA CYS A 165 -6.33 -13.82 20.22
C CYS A 165 -5.51 -13.82 18.92
N TYR A 166 -5.27 -15.00 18.34
CA TYR A 166 -4.56 -15.17 17.07
C TYR A 166 -5.29 -14.50 15.91
N GLU A 167 -6.60 -14.71 15.78
CA GLU A 167 -7.43 -14.08 14.75
C GLU A 167 -7.41 -12.56 14.91
N THR A 168 -7.53 -12.06 16.14
CA THR A 168 -7.44 -10.63 16.45
C THR A 168 -6.07 -10.06 16.07
N ALA A 169 -4.98 -10.76 16.40
CA ALA A 169 -3.63 -10.34 16.03
C ALA A 169 -3.41 -10.32 14.50
N LYS A 170 -4.00 -11.27 13.78
CA LYS A 170 -3.98 -11.30 12.31
C LYS A 170 -4.71 -10.10 11.73
N GLN A 171 -5.92 -9.82 12.21
CA GLN A 171 -6.68 -8.63 11.80
C GLN A 171 -5.90 -7.36 12.14
N PHE A 172 -5.23 -7.34 13.29
CA PHE A 172 -4.44 -6.21 13.72
C PHE A 172 -3.30 -5.90 12.74
N SER A 173 -2.56 -6.92 12.32
CA SER A 173 -1.52 -6.80 11.29
C SER A 173 -2.06 -6.37 9.93
N ILE A 174 -3.14 -7.00 9.46
CA ILE A 174 -3.75 -6.69 8.15
C ILE A 174 -4.19 -5.22 8.08
N HIS A 175 -4.83 -4.72 9.14
CA HIS A 175 -5.28 -3.34 9.19
C HIS A 175 -4.10 -2.34 9.15
N CYS A 176 -3.00 -2.65 9.83
CA CYS A 176 -1.80 -1.83 9.77
C CYS A 176 -1.17 -1.83 8.38
N ASP A 177 -1.06 -3.00 7.75
CA ASP A 177 -0.54 -3.14 6.37
C ASP A 177 -1.40 -2.36 5.36
N GLN A 178 -2.74 -2.45 5.49
CA GLN A 178 -3.67 -1.67 4.67
C GLN A 178 -3.52 -0.16 4.90
N SER A 179 -3.31 0.26 6.14
CA SER A 179 -3.10 1.67 6.47
C SER A 179 -1.80 2.21 5.89
N ILE A 180 -0.71 1.42 5.93
CA ILE A 180 0.56 1.75 5.27
C ILE A 180 0.33 1.95 3.76
N ARG A 181 -0.35 1.01 3.10
CA ARG A 181 -0.64 1.09 1.65
C ARG A 181 -1.40 2.37 1.30
N LYS A 182 -2.47 2.69 2.05
CA LYS A 182 -3.24 3.92 1.82
C LYS A 182 -2.39 5.18 1.94
N LEU A 183 -1.45 5.22 2.87
CA LEU A 183 -0.54 6.36 3.04
C LEU A 183 0.43 6.50 1.86
N ILE A 184 0.98 5.38 1.38
CA ILE A 184 1.84 5.35 0.19
C ILE A 184 1.07 5.83 -1.05
N GLU A 185 -0.17 5.36 -1.24
CA GLU A 185 -0.99 5.80 -2.38
C GLU A 185 -1.33 7.29 -2.30
N LEU A 186 -1.67 7.80 -1.11
CA LEU A 186 -1.89 9.23 -0.90
C LEU A 186 -0.64 10.06 -1.22
N GLU A 187 0.54 9.61 -0.82
CA GLU A 187 1.79 10.30 -1.13
C GLU A 187 2.07 10.34 -2.63
N LYS A 188 1.88 9.21 -3.33
CA LYS A 188 1.96 9.17 -4.80
C LYS A 188 1.02 10.18 -5.45
N LEU A 189 -0.21 10.31 -4.97
CA LEU A 189 -1.15 11.31 -5.48
C LEU A 189 -0.70 12.75 -5.21
N ILE A 190 -0.07 13.01 -4.06
CA ILE A 190 0.48 14.31 -3.71
C ILE A 190 1.65 14.66 -4.63
N GLU A 191 2.59 13.73 -4.83
CA GLU A 191 3.70 13.88 -5.77
C GLU A 191 3.19 14.11 -7.19
N PHE A 192 2.24 13.31 -7.62
CA PHE A 192 1.60 13.45 -8.93
C PHE A 192 0.97 14.84 -9.11
N ARG A 193 0.24 15.33 -8.09
CA ARG A 193 -0.35 16.68 -8.12
C ARG A 193 0.72 17.77 -8.28
N LYS A 194 1.90 17.62 -7.67
CA LYS A 194 3.01 18.59 -7.82
C LYS A 194 3.52 18.66 -9.27
N CYS A 195 3.37 17.60 -10.05
CA CYS A 195 3.77 17.57 -11.46
C CYS A 195 2.77 18.25 -12.41
N LEU A 196 1.59 18.67 -11.93
CA LEU A 196 0.58 19.35 -12.74
C LEU A 196 0.90 20.85 -12.89
N ILE A 197 0.97 21.31 -14.13
CA ILE A 197 1.11 22.74 -14.45
C ILE A 197 -0.30 23.35 -14.47
N ASN A 198 -0.55 24.32 -13.59
CA ASN A 198 -1.86 24.96 -13.36
C ASN A 198 -2.96 23.95 -12.99
N PRO A 199 -2.88 23.31 -11.81
CA PRO A 199 -3.91 22.37 -11.39
C PRO A 199 -5.27 23.08 -11.32
N LYS A 200 -6.24 22.55 -12.06
CA LYS A 200 -7.67 22.86 -11.89
C LYS A 200 -8.06 22.68 -10.43
N THR A 201 -9.11 23.38 -10.00
CA THR A 201 -9.64 23.35 -8.62
C THR A 201 -10.16 21.98 -8.17
N GLU A 202 -10.18 20.97 -9.04
CA GLU A 202 -10.58 19.61 -8.72
C GLU A 202 -9.65 18.95 -7.69
N ARG A 203 -10.28 18.23 -6.75
CA ARG A 203 -9.62 17.50 -5.67
C ARG A 203 -9.04 16.19 -6.20
N LEU A 204 -7.83 16.26 -6.75
CA LEU A 204 -7.12 15.08 -7.24
C LEU A 204 -6.58 14.17 -6.11
N VAL A 205 -6.21 14.76 -4.98
CA VAL A 205 -5.73 14.02 -3.81
C VAL A 205 -6.93 13.63 -2.93
N ASP A 206 -7.27 12.34 -2.97
CA ASP A 206 -8.34 11.75 -2.15
C ASP A 206 -7.88 10.41 -1.58
N SER A 207 -8.23 10.14 -0.32
CA SER A 207 -7.95 8.89 0.40
C SER A 207 -8.58 7.64 -0.20
N ARG A 208 -9.58 7.79 -1.08
CA ARG A 208 -10.27 6.69 -1.76
C ARG A 208 -9.75 6.46 -3.18
N ARG A 209 -8.86 7.33 -3.65
CA ARG A 209 -8.33 7.29 -5.01
C ARG A 209 -6.99 6.59 -5.00
N GLU A 210 -6.80 5.69 -5.94
CA GLU A 210 -5.49 5.08 -6.19
C GLU A 210 -5.14 5.30 -7.66
N LEU A 211 -3.86 5.54 -7.93
CA LEU A 211 -3.34 5.67 -9.28
C LEU A 211 -2.97 4.28 -9.79
N ILE A 212 -3.76 3.76 -10.73
CA ILE A 212 -3.63 2.38 -11.21
C ILE A 212 -2.54 2.29 -12.28
N GLN A 213 -2.64 3.14 -13.31
CA GLN A 213 -1.76 3.02 -14.47
C GLN A 213 -1.60 4.33 -15.24
N GLN A 214 -0.45 4.46 -15.90
CA GLN A 214 -0.13 5.54 -16.83
C GLN A 214 0.35 4.94 -18.16
N ILE A 215 -0.23 5.36 -19.27
CA ILE A 215 0.01 4.79 -20.60
C ILE A 215 0.15 5.90 -21.64
N GLU A 216 1.20 5.86 -22.47
CA GLU A 216 1.30 6.73 -23.65
C GLU A 216 0.34 6.20 -24.73
N ILE A 217 -0.53 7.06 -25.25
CA ILE A 217 -1.59 6.68 -26.19
C ILE A 217 -1.55 7.53 -27.46
N LYS A 218 -2.18 7.05 -28.53
CA LYS A 218 -2.58 7.89 -29.66
C LYS A 218 -4.07 8.18 -29.61
N ILE A 219 -4.43 9.42 -29.99
CA ILE A 219 -5.81 9.87 -30.04
C ILE A 219 -6.24 9.96 -31.49
N LEU A 220 -7.29 9.23 -31.85
CA LEU A 220 -7.92 9.31 -33.16
C LEU A 220 -9.20 10.14 -33.08
N LYS A 221 -9.42 11.03 -34.06
CA LYS A 221 -10.64 11.81 -34.23
C LYS A 221 -11.40 11.32 -35.45
N LEU A 222 -12.67 10.99 -35.26
CA LEU A 222 -13.60 10.73 -36.36
C LEU A 222 -13.93 12.05 -37.09
N ILE A 223 -13.73 12.09 -38.39
CA ILE A 223 -14.06 13.22 -39.25
C ILE A 223 -15.06 12.74 -40.31
N ARG A 224 -16.18 13.46 -40.42
CA ARG A 224 -17.13 13.29 -41.52
C ARG A 224 -16.74 14.21 -42.66
N LEU A 225 -16.51 13.63 -43.83
CA LEU A 225 -16.19 14.39 -45.03
C LEU A 225 -17.49 14.97 -45.61
N LYS A 226 -17.51 16.28 -45.84
CA LYS A 226 -18.71 16.99 -46.37
C LYS A 226 -19.16 16.52 -47.77
N ASN A 227 -18.34 15.73 -48.46
CA ASN A 227 -18.55 15.39 -49.88
C ASN A 227 -19.09 13.96 -50.10
N ASN A 228 -19.27 13.15 -49.06
CA ASN A 228 -19.91 11.84 -49.12
C ASN A 228 -20.47 11.54 -47.72
N GLU A 229 -21.79 11.62 -47.56
CA GLU A 229 -22.45 11.54 -46.25
C GLU A 229 -22.20 10.22 -45.50
N ASP A 230 -21.70 9.19 -46.19
CA ASP A 230 -21.49 7.84 -45.65
C ASP A 230 -20.01 7.45 -45.43
N ARG A 231 -19.03 8.35 -45.63
CA ARG A 231 -17.61 8.05 -45.35
C ARG A 231 -17.12 8.76 -44.10
N GLU A 232 -16.98 7.98 -43.03
CA GLU A 232 -16.32 8.40 -41.81
C GLU A 232 -14.85 7.97 -41.84
N GLU A 233 -13.92 8.91 -41.61
CA GLU A 233 -12.48 8.62 -41.55
C GLU A 233 -11.94 8.95 -40.15
N PHE A 234 -11.12 8.05 -39.60
CA PHE A 234 -10.33 8.34 -38.39
C PHE A 234 -9.05 9.07 -38.78
N ARG A 235 -8.84 10.26 -38.22
CA ARG A 235 -7.55 10.98 -38.34
C ARG A 235 -6.88 11.11 -37.00
N GLU A 236 -5.60 10.74 -36.94
CA GLU A 236 -4.79 10.92 -35.74
C GLU A 236 -4.67 12.41 -35.39
N ILE A 237 -5.04 12.75 -34.15
CA ILE A 237 -4.80 14.08 -33.62
C ILE A 237 -3.35 14.15 -33.19
N LYS A 238 -2.58 15.05 -33.79
CA LYS A 238 -1.19 15.31 -33.40
C LYS A 238 -1.14 16.08 -32.07
N ILE A 239 -1.37 15.38 -30.97
CA ILE A 239 -1.08 15.84 -29.61
C ILE A 239 0.32 15.34 -29.24
N ARG A 240 1.17 16.22 -28.72
CA ARG A 240 2.50 15.83 -28.25
C ARG A 240 2.36 15.01 -26.97
N ASN A 241 2.82 13.76 -27.03
CA ASN A 241 2.85 12.79 -25.93
C ASN A 241 1.51 12.72 -25.16
N PRO A 242 0.44 12.24 -25.81
CA PRO A 242 -0.81 12.04 -25.11
C PRO A 242 -0.64 10.86 -24.15
N THR A 243 -1.04 11.05 -22.91
CA THR A 243 -0.90 10.05 -21.85
C THR A 243 -2.23 9.88 -21.16
N LEU A 244 -2.68 8.63 -21.09
CA LEU A 244 -3.84 8.23 -20.32
C LEU A 244 -3.42 7.84 -18.92
N ILE A 245 -4.10 8.39 -17.92
CA ILE A 245 -3.82 8.16 -16.52
C ILE A 245 -5.10 7.65 -15.87
N LEU A 246 -5.06 6.41 -15.39
CA LEU A 246 -6.19 5.71 -14.80
C LEU A 246 -6.12 5.80 -13.27
N PHE A 247 -7.17 6.37 -12.69
CA PHE A 247 -7.46 6.29 -11.26
C PHE A 247 -8.58 5.29 -11.01
N THR A 248 -8.78 4.89 -9.76
CA THR A 248 -9.87 3.98 -9.35
C THR A 248 -11.27 4.52 -9.67
N ASP A 249 -11.46 5.84 -9.71
CA ASP A 249 -12.76 6.49 -9.87
C ASP A 249 -12.82 7.46 -11.07
N ARG A 250 -11.69 7.69 -11.75
CA ARG A 250 -11.54 8.74 -12.78
C ARG A 250 -10.54 8.34 -13.84
N LEU A 251 -10.72 8.88 -15.04
CA LEU A 251 -9.75 8.81 -16.11
C LEU A 251 -9.22 10.21 -16.41
N MET A 252 -7.93 10.34 -16.65
CA MET A 252 -7.33 11.63 -16.98
C MET A 252 -6.54 11.54 -18.26
N LEU A 253 -6.90 12.38 -19.22
CA LEU A 253 -6.15 12.56 -20.45
C LEU A 253 -5.17 13.70 -20.27
N ALA A 254 -3.88 13.41 -20.29
CA ALA A 254 -2.80 14.35 -20.06
C ALA A 254 -1.90 14.52 -21.29
N SER A 255 -1.27 15.68 -21.43
CA SER A 255 -0.11 15.88 -22.32
C SER A 255 1.13 16.04 -21.45
N CYS A 256 1.99 15.03 -21.49
CA CYS A 256 3.16 14.91 -20.62
C CYS A 256 4.45 15.32 -21.34
N ILE A 257 5.39 15.91 -20.60
CA ILE A 257 6.71 16.28 -21.10
C ILE A 257 7.77 15.63 -20.25
N LYS A 258 8.65 14.87 -20.91
CA LYS A 258 9.86 14.31 -20.31
C LYS A 258 10.83 15.46 -20.01
N THR A 259 11.12 15.70 -18.73
CA THR A 259 12.12 16.71 -18.36
C THR A 259 13.52 16.14 -18.55
N LYS A 260 14.31 16.74 -19.46
CA LYS A 260 15.75 16.48 -19.57
C LYS A 260 16.47 17.23 -18.44
N ASN A 261 16.53 16.64 -17.23
CA ASN A 261 17.51 16.88 -16.14
C ASN A 261 16.89 16.87 -14.73
N SER A 262 17.15 15.78 -13.99
CA SER A 262 17.76 15.73 -12.65
C SER A 262 17.75 14.23 -12.28
N GLY A 263 18.85 13.55 -11.96
CA GLY A 263 19.98 14.00 -11.17
C GLY A 263 19.66 13.78 -9.69
N CYS A 264 19.59 12.51 -9.27
CA CYS A 264 19.45 12.02 -7.88
C CYS A 264 18.16 12.38 -7.12
N THR A 265 17.31 11.38 -6.89
CA THR A 265 16.94 10.94 -5.53
C THR A 265 16.59 9.46 -5.56
N SER A 266 17.59 8.65 -5.23
CA SER A 266 17.48 7.45 -4.39
C SER A 266 16.34 6.48 -4.70
N ASP A 267 16.58 5.56 -5.63
CA ASP A 267 16.02 4.21 -5.53
C ASP A 267 16.42 3.61 -4.17
N VAL A 268 15.55 3.73 -3.16
CA VAL A 268 15.61 2.86 -1.99
C VAL A 268 14.99 1.53 -2.40
N ALA A 269 15.81 0.73 -3.08
CA ALA A 269 15.63 -0.71 -3.13
C ALA A 269 15.86 -1.27 -1.72
N LEU A 270 14.87 -1.97 -1.17
CA LEU A 270 14.90 -2.97 -0.07
C LEU A 270 13.41 -3.33 0.18
N PHE A 271 12.85 -4.50 -0.12
CA PHE A 271 13.32 -5.86 0.10
C PHE A 271 12.72 -6.85 -0.93
N GLN A 272 13.53 -7.81 -1.36
CA GLN A 272 13.09 -9.11 -1.89
C GLN A 272 12.45 -9.97 -0.78
N LYS A 273 11.30 -10.62 -1.06
CA LYS A 273 11.24 -12.09 -1.10
C LYS A 273 9.94 -12.64 -1.74
N GLN A 274 10.17 -13.40 -2.82
CA GLN A 274 9.46 -14.58 -3.36
C GLN A 274 8.00 -14.85 -2.96
N GLY A 275 7.14 -14.88 -3.99
CA GLY A 275 5.81 -15.46 -3.95
C GLY A 275 4.95 -15.00 -5.12
N SER A 276 5.19 -15.60 -6.30
CA SER A 276 4.30 -15.71 -7.48
C SER A 276 3.02 -14.84 -7.50
N CYS A 277 3.06 -13.75 -8.25
CA CYS A 277 2.08 -13.42 -9.30
C CYS A 277 2.64 -12.27 -10.15
N CYS A 278 2.32 -12.32 -11.43
CA CYS A 278 2.97 -11.64 -12.54
C CYS A 278 2.90 -10.11 -12.41
N ASN A 279 4.02 -9.45 -12.12
CA ASN A 279 4.12 -7.99 -12.13
C ASN A 279 4.60 -7.51 -13.51
N PHE A 280 3.65 -7.14 -14.37
CA PHE A 280 3.91 -6.19 -15.46
C PHE A 280 3.31 -4.83 -15.07
N SER A 281 4.00 -4.13 -14.17
CA SER A 281 3.78 -2.71 -13.91
C SER A 281 5.05 -1.99 -14.34
N LYS A 282 5.04 -1.36 -15.53
CA LYS A 282 6.02 -0.31 -15.83
C LYS A 282 5.87 0.73 -14.72
N LYS A 283 6.94 0.94 -13.94
CA LYS A 283 7.03 1.98 -12.91
C LYS A 283 6.61 3.33 -13.52
N ILE A 284 5.82 4.09 -12.78
CA ILE A 284 5.49 5.48 -13.08
C ILE A 284 6.79 6.29 -13.12
N GLU A 285 7.03 7.01 -14.21
CA GLU A 285 8.09 8.01 -14.26
C GLU A 285 7.58 9.31 -13.63
N VAL A 286 7.86 9.51 -12.33
CA VAL A 286 7.55 10.75 -11.59
C VAL A 286 8.28 11.98 -12.18
N ASN A 287 9.19 11.77 -13.14
CA ASN A 287 9.97 12.79 -13.83
C ASN A 287 9.27 13.42 -15.06
N GLN A 288 7.94 13.41 -15.10
CA GLN A 288 7.16 13.95 -16.23
C GLN A 288 6.25 15.09 -15.77
N LEU A 289 6.37 16.25 -16.43
CA LEU A 289 5.50 17.40 -16.19
C LEU A 289 4.22 17.29 -17.03
N VAL A 290 3.06 17.54 -16.42
CA VAL A 290 1.76 17.52 -17.11
C VAL A 290 1.37 18.96 -17.47
N ARG A 291 1.40 19.30 -18.77
CA ARG A 291 1.10 20.67 -19.25
C ARG A 291 -0.38 20.97 -19.41
N ARG A 292 -1.14 19.99 -19.87
CA ARG A 292 -2.59 20.09 -20.11
C ARG A 292 -3.20 18.76 -19.72
N TYR A 293 -4.33 18.81 -19.04
CA TYR A 293 -5.08 17.61 -18.72
C TYR A 293 -6.59 17.87 -18.70
N GLU A 294 -7.33 16.84 -19.03
CA GLU A 294 -8.79 16.80 -18.96
C GLU A 294 -9.18 15.56 -18.15
N LEU A 295 -9.99 15.77 -17.11
CA LEU A 295 -10.56 14.69 -16.31
C LEU A 295 -11.85 14.25 -16.97
N ILE A 296 -11.97 12.94 -17.17
CA ILE A 296 -13.15 12.27 -17.68
C ILE A 296 -13.73 11.52 -16.48
N GLU A 297 -14.89 11.95 -16.01
CA GLU A 297 -15.60 11.26 -14.93
C GLU A 297 -16.18 9.95 -15.48
N CYS A 298 -16.18 8.88 -14.70
CA CYS A 298 -16.65 7.58 -15.17
C CYS A 298 -18.11 7.59 -15.66
N GLU A 299 -18.95 8.49 -15.14
CA GLU A 299 -20.32 8.74 -15.64
C GLU A 299 -20.36 9.26 -17.09
N GLN A 300 -19.22 9.72 -17.63
CA GLN A 300 -19.03 10.16 -19.02
C GLN A 300 -18.33 9.09 -19.89
N LEU A 301 -17.87 7.98 -19.29
CA LEU A 301 -17.10 6.92 -19.94
C LEU A 301 -17.94 5.77 -20.52
N ASP A 302 -19.27 5.83 -20.47
CA ASP A 302 -20.19 4.89 -21.15
C ASP A 302 -20.04 4.90 -22.71
N ARG A 303 -18.95 5.46 -23.24
CA ARG A 303 -18.64 5.64 -24.66
C ARG A 303 -17.16 5.49 -25.00
N VAL A 304 -16.43 4.61 -24.31
CA VAL A 304 -15.09 4.21 -24.76
C VAL A 304 -15.10 2.71 -25.06
N GLU A 305 -15.42 2.38 -26.32
CA GLU A 305 -15.19 1.03 -26.84
C GLU A 305 -13.69 0.82 -27.04
N LEU A 306 -13.10 0.00 -26.18
CA LEU A 306 -11.79 -0.62 -26.43
C LEU A 306 -12.02 -1.83 -27.32
N CYS A 307 -12.05 -1.66 -28.65
CA CYS A 307 -12.03 -2.82 -29.53
C CYS A 307 -10.63 -3.43 -29.52
N LYS A 308 -10.54 -4.69 -29.11
CA LYS A 308 -9.37 -5.53 -29.36
C LYS A 308 -9.23 -5.70 -30.87
N GLU A 309 -8.06 -5.41 -31.44
CA GLU A 309 -7.76 -5.77 -32.82
C GLU A 309 -7.73 -7.30 -32.90
N GLU A 310 -8.76 -7.93 -33.47
CA GLU A 310 -8.64 -9.30 -33.95
C GLU A 310 -7.73 -9.30 -35.18
N PRO A 311 -6.68 -10.15 -35.22
CA PRO A 311 -5.90 -10.32 -36.43
C PRO A 311 -6.80 -10.96 -37.48
N SER A 312 -6.98 -10.28 -38.61
CA SER A 312 -7.64 -10.83 -39.80
C SER A 312 -6.90 -12.07 -40.27
N VAL A 313 -7.45 -13.26 -40.00
CA VAL A 313 -6.94 -14.54 -40.53
C VAL A 313 -7.70 -14.89 -41.81
N THR A 314 -7.09 -14.61 -42.96
CA THR A 314 -7.29 -15.43 -44.16
C THR A 314 -6.51 -16.74 -43.97
N THR A 315 -7.19 -17.85 -43.75
CA THR A 315 -6.61 -19.20 -43.89
C THR A 315 -6.48 -19.57 -45.38
N PRO A 316 -5.48 -20.36 -45.77
CA PRO A 316 -5.73 -21.80 -45.77
C PRO A 316 -4.58 -22.69 -45.28
N ASN A 317 -5.02 -23.82 -44.73
CA ASN A 317 -4.41 -25.15 -44.65
C ASN A 317 -3.33 -25.50 -43.61
N CYS A 318 -3.80 -26.38 -42.72
CA CYS A 318 -3.22 -27.64 -42.24
C CYS A 318 -2.18 -27.63 -41.11
N ASN A 319 -2.64 -28.27 -40.02
CA ASN A 319 -1.97 -29.22 -39.13
C ASN A 319 -0.75 -28.72 -38.34
N ASP A 320 -0.93 -28.44 -37.05
CA ASP A 320 -0.70 -29.44 -36.01
C ASP A 320 -1.02 -28.88 -34.61
N SER A 321 -1.45 -29.78 -33.75
CA SER A 321 -1.79 -29.62 -32.33
C SER A 321 -0.83 -28.74 -31.53
N PHE A 322 -1.35 -27.81 -30.72
CA PHE A 322 -1.10 -27.63 -29.27
C PHE A 322 -1.68 -26.27 -28.79
N VAL A 323 -2.27 -26.28 -27.58
CA VAL A 323 -2.69 -25.12 -26.75
C VAL A 323 -4.10 -24.55 -26.98
N GLU A 324 -5.13 -25.35 -26.65
CA GLU A 324 -6.38 -24.82 -26.07
C GLU A 324 -6.23 -24.75 -24.53
N ASN A 325 -6.87 -23.75 -23.90
CA ASN A 325 -7.03 -23.50 -22.44
C ASN A 325 -6.31 -22.28 -21.82
N GLY A 326 -6.21 -21.15 -22.54
CA GLY A 326 -5.68 -19.89 -21.96
C GLY A 326 -6.58 -18.65 -22.02
N LEU A 327 -7.55 -18.58 -22.95
CA LEU A 327 -8.19 -17.29 -23.32
C LEU A 327 -9.66 -17.14 -22.91
N ASN A 328 -10.36 -18.23 -22.55
CA ASN A 328 -11.81 -18.17 -22.28
C ASN A 328 -12.19 -17.64 -20.89
N ASN A 329 -11.24 -17.45 -19.97
CA ASN A 329 -11.55 -16.96 -18.61
C ASN A 329 -11.45 -15.44 -18.45
N TYR A 330 -10.93 -14.70 -19.43
CA TYR A 330 -10.71 -13.25 -19.31
C TYR A 330 -11.82 -12.38 -19.92
N LEU A 331 -12.76 -12.97 -20.67
CA LEU A 331 -13.80 -12.24 -21.41
C LEU A 331 -15.17 -12.21 -20.70
N ASN A 332 -15.41 -13.08 -19.70
CA ASN A 332 -16.72 -13.18 -19.04
C ASN A 332 -16.93 -12.22 -17.87
N ILE A 333 -15.89 -11.52 -17.38
CA ILE A 333 -16.03 -10.60 -16.24
C ILE A 333 -16.47 -9.19 -16.68
N PHE A 334 -16.39 -8.88 -17.97
CA PHE A 334 -16.62 -7.51 -18.47
C PHE A 334 -18.04 -7.25 -19.00
N ASN A 335 -18.84 -8.28 -19.25
CA ASN A 335 -20.08 -8.14 -20.05
C ASN A 335 -21.40 -8.19 -19.26
N GLU A 336 -21.41 -8.38 -17.95
CA GLU A 336 -22.68 -8.58 -17.22
C GLU A 336 -23.31 -7.34 -16.55
N GLU A 337 -22.66 -6.17 -16.49
CA GLU A 337 -23.20 -5.03 -15.71
C GLU A 337 -23.70 -3.80 -16.48
N GLN A 338 -23.66 -3.75 -17.82
CA GLN A 338 -23.95 -2.48 -18.54
C GLN A 338 -24.82 -2.65 -19.80
N SER A 339 -26.08 -3.09 -19.62
CA SER A 339 -27.05 -3.24 -20.74
C SER A 339 -28.20 -2.21 -20.75
N ALA A 340 -28.19 -1.15 -19.95
CA ALA A 340 -29.40 -0.34 -19.76
C ALA A 340 -29.36 1.14 -20.21
N ILE A 341 -28.26 1.69 -20.74
CA ILE A 341 -28.18 3.16 -20.93
C ILE A 341 -27.79 3.53 -22.36
N VAL A 342 -28.68 3.21 -23.30
CA VAL A 342 -28.67 3.83 -24.64
C VAL A 342 -29.71 4.94 -24.66
N SER A 343 -29.27 6.21 -24.74
CA SER A 343 -29.76 7.20 -25.73
C SER A 343 -29.22 8.62 -25.53
N ARG A 344 -28.69 9.17 -26.64
CA ARG A 344 -28.50 10.60 -27.05
C ARG A 344 -27.14 11.32 -26.87
N GLN A 345 -26.63 11.69 -28.06
CA GLN A 345 -25.72 12.77 -28.50
C GLN A 345 -24.24 12.83 -28.08
N ARG A 346 -23.39 13.03 -29.11
CA ARG A 346 -22.08 12.41 -29.41
C ARG A 346 -20.86 13.32 -29.12
N ARG A 347 -19.84 12.75 -28.47
CA ARG A 347 -18.41 12.88 -28.81
C ARG A 347 -17.80 11.49 -28.62
N LEU A 348 -17.10 10.97 -29.63
CA LEU A 348 -16.43 9.67 -29.59
C LEU A 348 -14.92 9.92 -29.68
N PHE A 349 -14.18 9.50 -28.66
CA PHE A 349 -12.73 9.48 -28.64
C PHE A 349 -12.28 8.01 -28.63
N TRP A 350 -11.37 7.67 -29.54
CA TRP A 350 -10.81 6.32 -29.65
C TRP A 350 -9.34 6.34 -29.17
N ILE A 351 -8.99 5.39 -28.29
CA ILE A 351 -7.68 5.27 -27.65
C ILE A 351 -7.05 3.95 -28.08
N LYS A 352 -5.85 4.00 -28.66
CA LYS A 352 -5.05 2.81 -28.99
C LYS A 352 -3.78 2.77 -28.13
N GLU A 353 -3.54 1.64 -27.46
CA GLU A 353 -2.32 1.38 -26.67
C GLU A 353 -1.11 1.11 -27.57
N PHE A 354 0.10 1.37 -27.04
CA PHE A 354 1.40 1.23 -27.73
C PHE A 354 2.25 0.07 -27.22
#